data_AF-A0A3B5AQQ8-F1
#
_entry.id   AF-A0A3B5AQQ8-F1
#
_cell.length_a   1.000
_cell.length_b   1.000
_cell.length_c   1.000
_cell.angle_alpha   90.00
_cell.angle_beta   90.00
_cell.angle_gamma   90.00
#
_symmetry.space_group_name_H-M   'P 1'
#
loop_
_entity.id
_entity.type
_entity.pdbx_description
1 polymer ?
#
loop_
_entity_poly.entity_id
_entity_poly.type
_entity_poly.pdbx_seq_one_letter_code
_entity_poly.pdbx_strand_id
1 'polypeptide(L)'
;MTVFLLVSVAALLDGSPVTAPAHDLNLNHIIDLAVKYNQSLAKDYFVEDVQPLQEAGCKDAFFCKVHDILHSHDKFGKSNEAEKKLVKNLERYIKDKKMNCEVILKTVEKSNVTRPIPDLLGRLTACIQRKNLNGDTSS
;
A
#
# COMPACT_ATOMS: atom_id res chain seq x y z
N MET A 1 -7.08 -69.11 0.49
CA MET A 1 -6.81 -68.02 1.45
C MET A 1 -5.64 -67.21 0.94
N THR A 2 -5.89 -66.03 0.39
CA THR A 2 -4.87 -65.08 -0.08
C THR A 2 -4.63 -64.04 1.01
N VAL A 3 -3.41 -63.96 1.51
CA VAL A 3 -2.97 -62.96 2.48
C VAL A 3 -2.62 -61.69 1.70
N PHE A 4 -3.36 -60.60 1.92
CA PHE A 4 -3.02 -59.28 1.39
C PHE A 4 -2.06 -58.59 2.37
N LEU A 5 -0.79 -58.47 1.97
CA LEU A 5 0.21 -57.68 2.68
C LEU A 5 0.01 -56.19 2.33
N LEU A 6 -0.43 -55.40 3.31
CA LEU A 6 -0.50 -53.95 3.20
C LEU A 6 0.90 -53.37 3.46
N VAL A 7 1.53 -52.81 2.42
CA VAL A 7 2.79 -52.07 2.53
C VAL A 7 2.45 -50.61 2.78
N SER A 8 2.63 -50.14 4.02
CA SER A 8 2.47 -48.73 4.38
C SER A 8 3.69 -47.93 3.92
N VAL A 9 3.52 -47.09 2.89
CA VAL A 9 4.50 -46.07 2.52
C VAL A 9 4.24 -44.84 3.38
N ALA A 10 5.06 -44.63 4.41
CA ALA A 10 5.09 -43.36 5.12
C ALA A 10 5.78 -42.33 4.23
N ALA A 11 5.00 -41.50 3.54
CA ALA A 11 5.51 -40.30 2.90
C ALA A 11 5.92 -39.31 4.00
N LEU A 12 7.23 -39.14 4.22
CA LEU A 12 7.76 -38.05 5.00
C LEU A 12 7.47 -36.75 4.24
N LEU A 13 6.44 -36.04 4.69
CA LEU A 13 6.21 -34.66 4.30
C LEU A 13 7.37 -33.84 4.88
N ASP A 14 8.37 -33.55 4.06
CA ASP A 14 9.33 -32.47 4.30
C ASP A 14 8.58 -31.14 4.23
N GLY A 15 7.82 -30.86 5.29
CA GLY A 15 7.21 -29.57 5.55
C GLY A 15 8.32 -28.59 5.88
N SER A 16 8.90 -27.97 4.86
CA SER A 16 9.57 -26.68 5.07
C SER A 16 8.54 -25.74 5.70
N PRO A 17 8.86 -25.08 6.83
CA PRO A 17 7.95 -24.09 7.37
C PRO A 17 7.89 -22.96 6.34
N VAL A 18 6.75 -22.84 5.65
CA VAL A 18 6.43 -21.64 4.90
C VAL A 18 6.21 -20.56 5.95
N THR A 19 7.27 -19.85 6.29
CA THR A 19 7.20 -18.67 7.14
C THR A 19 6.28 -17.68 6.43
N ALA A 20 5.12 -17.40 7.01
CA ALA A 20 4.23 -16.36 6.50
C ALA A 20 5.05 -15.06 6.35
N PRO A 21 4.88 -14.28 5.26
CA PRO A 21 5.57 -13.02 5.11
C PRO A 21 5.38 -12.17 6.36
N ALA A 22 6.43 -11.53 6.85
CA ALA A 22 6.30 -10.56 7.93
C ALA A 22 5.39 -9.43 7.45
N HIS A 23 4.11 -9.51 7.81
CA HIS A 23 3.11 -8.52 7.43
C HIS A 23 3.37 -7.24 8.21
N ASP A 24 3.64 -6.14 7.49
CA ASP A 24 3.72 -4.83 8.11
C ASP A 24 2.32 -4.42 8.61
N LEU A 25 2.13 -4.46 9.94
CA LEU A 25 0.87 -4.10 10.60
C LEU A 25 0.41 -2.68 10.24
N ASN A 26 1.34 -1.79 9.87
CA ASN A 26 1.05 -0.43 9.45
C ASN A 26 0.30 -0.40 8.10
N LEU A 27 0.70 -1.28 7.17
CA LEU A 27 0.11 -1.35 5.83
C LEU A 27 -1.36 -1.78 5.84
N ASN A 28 -1.73 -2.73 6.70
CA ASN A 28 -3.13 -3.14 6.85
C ASN A 28 -3.98 -2.00 7.45
N HIS A 29 -3.42 -1.28 8.42
CA HIS A 29 -4.12 -0.14 9.01
C HIS A 29 -4.36 0.99 7.99
N ILE A 30 -3.42 1.19 7.07
CA ILE A 30 -3.58 2.15 5.97
C ILE A 30 -4.74 1.77 5.04
N ILE A 31 -4.91 0.47 4.73
CA ILE A 31 -6.02 -0.01 3.90
C ILE A 31 -7.37 0.30 4.56
N ASP A 32 -7.53 -0.04 5.84
CA ASP A 32 -8.79 0.19 6.57
C ASP A 32 -9.17 1.67 6.60
N LEU A 33 -8.19 2.54 6.83
CA LEU A 33 -8.39 3.99 6.83
C LEU A 33 -8.73 4.53 5.45
N ALA A 34 -8.08 4.04 4.39
CA ALA A 34 -8.36 4.44 3.02
C ALA A 34 -9.79 4.08 2.60
N VAL A 35 -10.25 2.87 2.94
CA VAL A 35 -11.65 2.45 2.69
C VAL A 35 -12.63 3.34 3.43
N LYS A 36 -12.39 3.60 4.72
CA LYS A 36 -13.27 4.45 5.54
C LYS A 36 -13.31 5.90 5.03
N TYR A 37 -12.16 6.43 4.62
CA TYR A 37 -12.05 7.79 4.10
C TYR A 37 -12.75 7.93 2.74
N ASN A 38 -12.64 6.93 1.86
CA ASN A 38 -13.33 6.90 0.58
C ASN A 38 -14.86 7.03 0.74
N GLN A 39 -15.44 6.35 1.74
CA GLN A 39 -16.86 6.44 2.05
C GLN A 39 -17.31 7.85 2.46
N SER A 40 -16.39 8.67 2.99
CA SER A 40 -16.69 10.03 3.48
C SER A 40 -16.60 11.14 2.42
N LEU A 41 -16.05 10.84 1.24
CA LEU A 41 -15.49 11.84 0.32
C LEU A 41 -16.10 11.85 -1.09
N ALA A 42 -17.20 11.15 -1.32
CA ALA A 42 -17.78 10.96 -2.65
C ALA A 42 -18.21 12.25 -3.39
N LYS A 43 -17.95 13.46 -2.85
CA LYS A 43 -18.26 14.75 -3.46
C LYS A 43 -17.12 15.76 -3.20
N ASP A 44 -16.52 16.26 -4.28
CA ASP A 44 -15.92 17.61 -4.40
C ASP A 44 -14.38 17.83 -4.34
N TYR A 45 -13.52 16.83 -4.18
CA TYR A 45 -12.06 17.05 -4.16
C TYR A 45 -11.29 16.29 -5.25
N PHE A 46 -10.62 17.04 -6.12
CA PHE A 46 -9.75 16.54 -7.19
C PHE A 46 -8.28 16.82 -6.87
N VAL A 47 -7.43 15.82 -7.10
CA VAL A 47 -6.00 15.85 -6.82
C VAL A 47 -5.23 15.33 -8.02
N GLU A 48 -3.91 15.56 -8.03
CA GLU A 48 -3.03 15.12 -9.10
C GLU A 48 -3.11 13.59 -9.34
N ASP A 49 -3.19 13.18 -10.61
CA ASP A 49 -3.26 11.76 -10.98
C ASP A 49 -1.90 11.08 -10.80
N VAL A 50 -1.86 10.08 -9.92
CA VAL A 50 -0.66 9.27 -9.63
C VAL A 50 -0.63 7.94 -10.38
N GLN A 51 -1.54 7.72 -11.35
CA GLN A 51 -1.57 6.50 -12.17
C GLN A 51 -0.21 6.12 -12.76
N PRO A 52 0.57 7.04 -13.38
CA PRO A 52 1.85 6.67 -13.98
C PRO A 52 2.84 6.09 -12.95
N LEU A 53 2.81 6.60 -11.71
CA LEU A 53 3.67 6.12 -10.61
C LEU A 53 3.24 4.75 -10.10
N GLN A 54 1.93 4.47 -10.08
CA GLN A 54 1.39 3.15 -9.77
C GLN A 54 1.80 2.12 -10.83
N GLU A 55 1.65 2.48 -12.11
CA GLU A 55 2.01 1.64 -13.26
C GLU A 55 3.52 1.39 -13.33
N ALA A 56 4.34 2.37 -12.93
CA ALA A 56 5.79 2.23 -12.77
C ALA A 56 6.21 1.33 -11.58
N GLY A 57 5.26 0.69 -10.90
CA GLY A 57 5.52 -0.38 -9.95
C GLY A 57 5.42 0.01 -8.47
N CYS A 58 4.71 1.10 -8.12
CA CYS A 58 4.50 1.49 -6.73
C CYS A 58 5.83 1.67 -5.96
N LYS A 59 6.80 2.37 -6.56
CA LYS A 59 8.10 2.67 -5.95
C LYS A 59 7.97 3.80 -4.92
N ASP A 60 9.07 4.18 -4.27
CA ASP A 60 9.10 5.23 -3.25
C ASP A 60 8.49 6.56 -3.74
N ALA A 61 8.71 6.91 -5.01
CA ALA A 61 8.09 8.07 -5.66
C ALA A 61 6.56 8.08 -5.55
N PHE A 62 5.92 6.91 -5.69
CA PHE A 62 4.47 6.78 -5.52
C PHE A 62 4.06 7.14 -4.08
N PHE A 63 4.69 6.52 -3.07
CA PHE A 63 4.32 6.75 -1.67
C PHE A 63 4.62 8.18 -1.22
N CYS A 64 5.77 8.73 -1.63
CA CYS A 64 6.12 10.13 -1.39
C CYS A 64 5.08 11.09 -2.00
N LYS A 65 4.65 10.83 -3.24
CA LYS A 65 3.69 11.69 -3.93
C LYS A 65 2.30 11.60 -3.31
N VAL A 66 1.83 10.40 -2.97
CA VAL A 66 0.54 10.20 -2.28
C VAL A 66 0.54 10.89 -0.91
N HIS A 67 1.62 10.75 -0.14
CA HIS A 67 1.75 11.44 1.15
C HIS A 67 1.75 12.97 0.99
N ASP A 68 2.48 13.52 0.01
CA ASP A 68 2.51 14.96 -0.27
C ASP A 68 1.11 15.53 -0.60
N ILE A 69 0.36 14.83 -1.46
CA ILE A 69 -1.01 15.19 -1.83
C ILE A 69 -1.93 15.18 -0.60
N LEU A 70 -1.96 14.08 0.14
CA LEU A 70 -2.86 13.92 1.30
C LEU A 70 -2.47 14.85 2.45
N HIS A 71 -1.19 15.10 2.68
CA HIS A 71 -0.73 16.04 3.71
C HIS A 71 -1.05 17.49 3.35
N SER A 72 -0.99 17.87 2.07
CA SER A 72 -1.50 19.17 1.63
C SER A 72 -3.01 19.27 1.82
N HIS A 73 -3.76 18.22 1.47
CA HIS A 73 -5.21 18.21 1.70
C HIS A 73 -5.56 18.26 3.19
N ASP A 74 -4.80 17.60 4.07
CA ASP A 74 -4.96 17.69 5.52
C ASP A 74 -4.75 19.10 6.06
N LYS A 75 -3.78 19.83 5.50
CA LYS A 75 -3.45 21.19 5.94
C LYS A 75 -4.38 22.26 5.41
N PHE A 76 -4.88 22.10 4.19
CA PHE A 76 -5.59 23.16 3.45
C PHE A 76 -7.06 22.83 3.15
N GLY A 77 -7.48 21.58 3.32
CA GLY A 77 -8.84 21.10 3.12
C GLY A 77 -9.63 20.92 4.42
N LYS A 78 -10.83 20.34 4.32
CA LYS A 78 -11.64 19.90 5.47
C LYS A 78 -11.34 18.43 5.76
N SER A 79 -10.18 18.16 6.36
CA SER A 79 -9.78 16.80 6.66
C SER A 79 -10.53 16.22 7.86
N ASN A 80 -10.86 14.93 7.75
CA ASN A 80 -11.47 14.19 8.84
C ASN A 80 -10.42 13.34 9.59
N GLU A 81 -10.81 12.79 10.74
CA GLU A 81 -9.90 12.03 11.58
C GLU A 81 -9.35 10.75 10.92
N ALA A 82 -10.05 10.19 9.92
CA ALA A 82 -9.54 9.05 9.17
C ALA A 82 -8.37 9.47 8.25
N GLU A 83 -8.50 10.61 7.60
CA GLU A 83 -7.45 11.19 6.76
C GLU A 83 -6.20 11.53 7.56
N LYS A 84 -6.35 12.22 8.70
CA LYS A 84 -5.21 12.54 9.59
C LYS A 84 -4.44 11.30 10.00
N LYS A 85 -5.16 10.22 10.32
CA LYS A 85 -4.54 8.93 10.64
C LYS A 85 -3.85 8.31 9.42
N LEU A 86 -4.47 8.40 8.24
CA LEU A 86 -3.87 7.91 7.00
C LEU A 86 -2.54 8.61 6.71
N VAL A 87 -2.52 9.94 6.77
CA VAL A 87 -1.30 10.75 6.56
C VAL A 87 -0.22 10.36 7.56
N LYS A 88 -0.54 10.26 8.86
CA LYS A 88 0.43 9.85 9.91
C LYS A 88 1.02 8.45 9.68
N ASN A 89 0.21 7.49 9.22
CA ASN A 89 0.69 6.13 8.96
C ASN A 89 1.57 6.07 7.71
N LEU A 90 1.24 6.83 6.66
CA LEU A 90 2.11 7.02 5.49
C LEU A 90 3.43 7.69 5.86
N GLU A 91 3.38 8.73 6.71
CA GLU A 91 4.59 9.40 7.20
C GLU A 91 5.50 8.44 7.96
N ARG A 92 4.91 7.59 8.83
CA ARG A 92 5.66 6.53 9.53
C ARG A 92 6.31 5.56 8.55
N TYR A 93 5.55 5.05 7.58
CA TYR A 93 6.07 4.12 6.57
C TYR A 93 7.26 4.72 5.79
N ILE A 94 7.12 5.98 5.35
CA ILE A 94 8.18 6.74 4.67
C ILE A 94 9.44 6.84 5.53
N LYS A 95 9.28 7.14 6.83
CA LYS A 95 10.40 7.21 7.79
C LYS A 95 11.05 5.86 8.02
N ASP A 96 10.26 4.82 8.24
CA ASP A 96 10.75 3.45 8.50
C ASP A 96 11.54 2.90 7.31
N LYS A 97 11.09 3.22 6.09
CA LYS A 97 11.79 2.88 4.84
C LYS A 97 12.89 3.88 4.45
N LYS A 98 13.15 4.90 5.27
CA LYS A 98 14.18 5.92 5.06
C LYS A 98 14.08 6.63 3.71
N MET A 99 12.87 6.81 3.20
CA MET A 99 12.64 7.47 1.91
C MET A 99 12.92 8.97 2.03
N ASN A 100 13.79 9.52 1.19
CA ASN A 100 14.01 10.97 1.12
C ASN A 100 13.02 11.61 0.14
N CYS A 101 11.79 11.80 0.60
CA CYS A 101 10.72 12.35 -0.25
C CYS A 101 11.03 13.76 -0.78
N GLU A 102 11.81 14.58 -0.07
CA GLU A 102 12.19 15.90 -0.55
C GLU A 102 13.05 15.82 -1.82
N VAL A 103 13.99 14.87 -1.88
CA VAL A 103 14.83 14.64 -3.07
C VAL A 103 14.03 13.93 -4.15
N ILE A 104 13.29 12.87 -3.79
CA ILE A 104 12.53 12.07 -4.76
C ILE A 104 11.53 12.94 -5.50
N LEU A 105 10.76 13.79 -4.80
CA LEU A 105 9.72 14.62 -5.41
C LEU A 105 10.25 15.68 -6.38
N LYS A 106 11.54 16.08 -6.28
CA LYS A 106 12.17 16.98 -7.27
C LYS A 106 12.31 16.33 -8.65
N THR A 107 12.32 14.99 -8.71
CA THR A 107 12.45 14.20 -9.95
C THR A 107 11.11 13.70 -10.48
N VAL A 108 10.03 13.84 -9.70
CA VAL A 108 8.69 13.42 -10.10
C VAL A 108 8.06 14.54 -10.92
N GLU A 109 7.77 14.25 -12.18
CA GLU A 109 7.02 15.16 -13.05
C GLU A 109 5.62 15.38 -12.48
N LYS A 110 5.18 16.64 -12.47
CA LYS A 110 3.82 16.99 -12.04
C LYS A 110 2.83 16.61 -13.14
N SER A 111 1.79 15.87 -12.79
CA SER A 111 0.69 15.60 -13.70
C SER A 111 -0.25 16.82 -13.80
N ASN A 112 -0.65 17.17 -15.02
CA ASN A 112 -1.72 18.15 -15.27
C ASN A 112 -3.12 17.51 -15.21
N VAL A 113 -3.20 16.18 -15.09
CA VAL A 113 -4.45 15.44 -14.97
C VAL A 113 -4.83 15.38 -13.50
N THR A 114 -6.08 15.70 -13.19
CA THR A 114 -6.62 15.57 -11.85
C THR A 114 -7.71 14.49 -11.78
N ARG A 115 -7.79 13.82 -10.64
CA ARG A 115 -8.73 12.73 -10.34
C ARG A 115 -9.35 12.92 -8.96
N PRO A 116 -10.56 12.42 -8.70
CA PRO A 116 -11.13 12.43 -7.36
C PRO A 116 -10.21 11.75 -6.34
N ILE A 117 -10.17 12.25 -5.10
CA ILE A 117 -9.44 11.59 -4.00
C ILE A 117 -9.78 10.08 -3.85
N PRO A 118 -11.04 9.63 -4.01
CA PRO A 118 -11.36 8.20 -4.11
C PRO A 118 -10.44 7.38 -5.02
N ASP A 119 -10.08 7.92 -6.19
CA ASP A 119 -9.18 7.24 -7.13
C ASP A 119 -7.78 7.12 -6.52
N LEU A 120 -7.24 8.20 -5.94
CA LEU A 120 -5.95 8.19 -5.23
C LEU A 120 -5.90 7.09 -4.16
N LEU A 121 -6.95 6.97 -3.35
CA LEU A 121 -7.05 5.98 -2.28
C LEU A 121 -7.14 4.54 -2.83
N GLY A 122 -7.88 4.35 -3.92
CA GLY A 122 -7.96 3.07 -4.63
C GLY A 122 -6.59 2.62 -5.14
N ARG A 123 -5.82 3.55 -5.73
CA ARG A 123 -4.45 3.28 -6.19
C ARG A 123 -3.51 2.97 -5.05
N LEU A 124 -3.59 3.71 -3.94
CA LEU A 124 -2.81 3.46 -2.73
C LEU A 124 -3.07 2.04 -2.19
N THR A 125 -4.34 1.67 -2.09
CA THR A 125 -4.77 0.35 -1.61
C THR A 125 -4.20 -0.75 -2.50
N ALA A 126 -4.32 -0.61 -3.82
CA ALA A 126 -3.78 -1.57 -4.77
C ALA A 126 -2.25 -1.72 -4.67
N CYS A 127 -1.51 -0.61 -4.49
CA CYS A 127 -0.07 -0.65 -4.31
C CYS A 127 0.36 -1.35 -3.02
N ILE A 128 -0.35 -1.10 -1.92
CA ILE A 128 -0.07 -1.74 -0.64
C ILE A 128 -0.36 -3.23 -0.70
N GLN A 129 -1.51 -3.62 -1.26
CA GLN A 129 -1.85 -5.04 -1.48
C GLN A 129 -0.78 -5.74 -2.32
N ARG A 130 -0.32 -5.11 -3.41
CA ARG A 130 0.77 -5.67 -4.24
C ARG A 130 2.06 -5.86 -3.44
N LYS A 131 2.46 -4.90 -2.61
CA LYS A 131 3.66 -5.03 -1.75
C LYS A 131 3.50 -6.13 -0.70
N ASN A 132 2.33 -6.23 -0.07
CA ASN A 132 2.04 -7.26 0.93
C ASN A 132 2.03 -8.67 0.34
N LEU A 133 1.52 -8.84 -0.88
CA LEU A 133 1.51 -10.12 -1.59
C LEU A 133 2.91 -10.54 -2.09
N ASN A 134 3.74 -9.57 -2.45
CA ASN A 134 5.08 -9.82 -3.02
C ASN A 134 6.20 -9.87 -1.97
N GLY A 135 5.88 -9.70 -0.68
CA GLY A 135 6.79 -9.79 0.47
C GLY A 135 8.19 -9.22 0.21
N ASP A 136 8.35 -7.89 0.24
CA ASP A 136 9.64 -7.16 0.21
C ASP A 136 10.80 -7.89 -0.51
N THR A 137 10.62 -8.23 -1.79
CA THR A 137 11.70 -8.79 -2.63
C THR A 137 12.58 -7.71 -3.29
N SER A 138 12.50 -6.47 -2.81
CA SER A 138 13.35 -5.36 -3.30
C SER A 138 14.47 -5.08 -2.29
N SER A 139 15.58 -5.80 -2.43
CA SER A 139 16.92 -5.30 -2.05
C SER A 139 17.43 -4.33 -3.10
#